data_AF-A0A2W5SDL7-F1
#
_entry.id   AF-A0A2W5SDL7-F1
#
_cell.length_a   1.000
_cell.length_b   1.000
_cell.length_c   1.000
_cell.angle_alpha   90.00
_cell.angle_beta   90.00
_cell.angle_gamma   90.00
#
_symmetry.space_group_name_H-M   'P 1'
#
loop_
_entity.id
_entity.type
_entity.pdbx_description
1 polymer ?
#
loop_
_entity_poly.entity_id
_entity_poly.type
_entity_poly.pdbx_seq_one_letter_code
_entity_poly.pdbx_strand_id
1 'polypeptide(L)'
;MRLAGCALVLVSLAACAPEVPESDGFDSYNSYAADREAQLRGLPIPSQQVPQQGFDPARASAAIDAAEGGVTPPLNATNLSAPPPATGVVQPYSAPVPQGSPYGAVIGGGETLQADRPRGDAPANIQVQTGELVHMNGGNSGGISDEQDFNAVSSRETIESDAQRIARNKAQYTVIEPTAVPERPGDTGPNIAQYAINTRNAVGERIYSRSSIRLNSPEAACKRYRSPDLAQEAFLNSGGPDRDPKGLDPDGDGFACAWDPAPFRSALQ
;
A
#
# COMPACT_ATOMS: atom_id res chain seq x y z
N MET A 1 34.62 -37.47 39.86
CA MET A 1 33.42 -37.97 39.13
C MET A 1 32.15 -37.27 39.63
N ARG A 2 31.92 -35.99 39.30
CA ARG A 2 30.66 -35.27 39.62
C ARG A 2 30.31 -34.17 38.58
N LEU A 3 30.89 -34.22 37.39
CA LEU A 3 30.72 -33.19 36.35
C LEU A 3 30.12 -33.72 35.03
N ALA A 4 29.84 -35.02 34.94
CA ALA A 4 29.31 -35.63 33.70
C ALA A 4 27.78 -35.66 33.61
N GLY A 5 27.05 -35.32 34.68
CA GLY A 5 25.58 -35.48 34.74
C GLY A 5 24.77 -34.28 34.21
N CYS A 6 25.30 -33.06 34.26
CA CYS A 6 24.52 -31.86 33.93
C CYS A 6 24.44 -31.55 32.42
N ALA A 7 25.33 -32.12 31.60
CA ALA A 7 25.33 -31.86 30.16
C ALA A 7 24.21 -32.59 29.40
N LEU A 8 23.61 -33.63 29.99
CA LEU A 8 22.66 -34.50 29.28
C LEU A 8 21.20 -34.02 29.39
N VAL A 9 20.89 -33.04 30.26
CA VAL A 9 19.52 -32.53 30.46
C VAL A 9 19.18 -31.33 29.56
N LEU A 10 20.18 -30.64 29.00
CA LEU A 10 19.93 -29.47 28.13
C LEU A 10 19.71 -29.82 26.66
N VAL A 11 19.88 -31.08 26.25
CA VAL A 11 19.72 -31.50 24.85
C VAL A 11 18.29 -31.99 24.53
N SER A 12 17.44 -32.24 25.52
CA SER A 12 16.13 -32.87 25.31
C SER A 12 14.94 -31.92 25.09
N LEU A 13 15.13 -30.59 25.07
CA LEU A 13 14.03 -29.62 24.91
C LEU A 13 13.84 -29.06 23.48
N ALA A 14 14.67 -29.42 22.51
CA ALA A 14 14.62 -28.80 21.17
C ALA A 14 13.75 -29.53 20.13
N ALA A 15 13.03 -30.61 20.51
CA ALA A 15 12.41 -31.52 19.54
C ALA A 15 10.90 -31.30 19.26
N CYS A 16 10.30 -30.20 19.71
CA CYS A 16 8.91 -29.87 19.40
C CYS A 16 8.75 -28.44 18.90
N ALA A 17 9.27 -28.16 17.70
CA ALA A 17 8.81 -27.03 16.90
C ALA A 17 8.06 -27.61 15.68
N PRO A 18 6.79 -27.23 15.43
CA PRO A 18 6.09 -27.64 14.23
C PRO A 18 6.78 -27.05 13.00
N GLU A 19 7.01 -27.87 11.98
CA GLU A 19 7.55 -27.46 10.68
C GLU A 19 6.44 -26.70 9.94
N VAL A 20 6.51 -25.37 9.96
CA VAL A 20 5.56 -24.50 9.28
C VAL A 20 5.92 -24.51 7.80
N PRO A 21 4.98 -24.81 6.88
CA PRO A 21 5.29 -24.81 5.45
C PRO A 21 5.80 -23.44 5.01
N GLU A 22 7.00 -23.41 4.40
CA GLU A 22 7.58 -22.20 3.82
C GLU A 22 6.63 -21.67 2.76
N SER A 23 6.01 -20.54 3.07
CA SER A 23 5.17 -19.80 2.14
C SER A 23 6.12 -18.85 1.40
N ASP A 24 6.45 -19.17 0.15
CA ASP A 24 7.38 -18.44 -0.74
C ASP A 24 6.87 -17.02 -1.10
N GLY A 25 6.66 -16.15 -0.11
CA GLY A 25 6.15 -14.81 -0.39
C GLY A 25 6.01 -13.84 0.76
N PHE A 26 6.30 -14.23 2.01
CA PHE A 26 6.29 -13.30 3.14
C PHE A 26 7.51 -13.54 4.03
N ASP A 27 8.30 -12.49 4.25
CA ASP A 27 9.47 -12.54 5.11
C ASP A 27 9.13 -13.12 6.49
N SER A 28 10.07 -13.91 7.03
CA SER A 28 9.91 -14.51 8.35
C SER A 28 9.70 -13.44 9.44
N TYR A 29 9.00 -13.79 10.52
CA TYR A 29 8.81 -12.86 11.64
C TYR A 29 10.16 -12.39 12.26
N ASN A 30 11.20 -13.22 12.20
CA ASN A 30 12.53 -12.87 12.70
C ASN A 30 13.22 -11.79 11.84
N SER A 31 13.08 -11.83 10.51
CA SER A 31 13.60 -10.78 9.63
C SER A 31 12.83 -9.47 9.83
N TYR A 32 11.51 -9.54 9.99
CA TYR A 32 10.70 -8.37 10.34
C TYR A 32 11.16 -7.69 11.65
N ALA A 33 11.42 -8.47 12.70
CA ALA A 33 11.87 -7.93 13.98
C ALA A 33 13.25 -7.26 13.86
N ALA A 34 14.18 -7.86 13.11
CA ALA A 34 15.50 -7.29 12.87
C ALA A 34 15.46 -5.98 12.06
N ASP A 35 14.65 -5.93 11.01
CA ASP A 35 14.49 -4.71 10.19
C ASP A 35 13.83 -3.58 10.98
N ARG A 36 12.86 -3.91 11.83
CA ARG A 36 12.22 -2.94 12.74
C ARG A 36 13.22 -2.34 13.74
N GLU A 37 14.11 -3.15 14.31
CA GLU A 37 15.17 -2.67 15.21
C GLU A 37 16.21 -1.80 14.47
N ALA A 38 16.50 -2.11 13.20
CA ALA A 38 17.39 -1.31 12.36
C ALA A 38 16.77 0.07 12.03
N GLN A 39 15.47 0.11 11.73
CA GLN A 39 14.72 1.36 11.48
C GLN A 39 14.69 2.26 12.71
N LEU A 40 14.47 1.70 13.90
CA LEU A 40 14.50 2.45 15.17
C LEU A 40 15.88 3.06 15.47
N ARG A 41 16.95 2.49 14.90
CA ARG A 41 18.32 2.98 15.03
C ARG A 41 18.75 3.89 13.87
N GLY A 42 17.85 4.21 12.93
CA GLY A 42 18.12 5.09 11.79
C GLY A 42 19.08 4.49 10.76
N LEU A 43 19.21 3.16 10.71
CA LEU A 43 20.04 2.48 9.72
C LEU A 43 19.26 2.32 8.40
N PRO A 44 19.93 2.44 7.23
CA PRO A 44 19.27 2.26 5.94
C PRO A 44 18.83 0.80 5.74
N ILE A 45 17.60 0.62 5.29
CA ILE A 45 17.00 -0.70 4.99
C ILE A 45 17.59 -1.20 3.65
N PRO A 46 18.03 -2.46 3.53
CA PRO A 46 18.33 -3.04 2.22
C PRO A 46 17.07 -3.04 1.36
N SER A 47 17.13 -2.41 0.19
CA SER A 47 16.02 -2.37 -0.75
C SER A 47 15.60 -3.79 -1.11
N GLN A 48 14.39 -4.19 -0.72
CA GLN A 48 13.77 -5.34 -1.36
C GLN A 48 13.66 -5.04 -2.84
N GLN A 49 14.30 -5.87 -3.68
CA GLN A 49 14.16 -5.81 -5.12
C GLN A 49 12.73 -6.22 -5.46
N VAL A 50 11.80 -5.26 -5.39
CA VAL A 50 10.52 -5.37 -6.07
C VAL A 50 10.87 -5.51 -7.55
N PRO A 51 10.44 -6.57 -8.25
CA PRO A 51 10.58 -6.63 -9.70
C PRO A 51 9.91 -5.38 -10.26
N GLN A 52 10.71 -4.46 -10.79
CA GLN A 52 10.25 -3.25 -11.46
C GLN A 52 9.62 -3.67 -12.80
N GLN A 53 8.47 -4.35 -12.74
CA GLN A 53 7.57 -4.38 -13.87
C GLN A 53 6.87 -3.02 -13.88
N GLY A 54 7.46 -2.11 -14.65
CA GLY A 54 6.90 -0.78 -14.86
C GLY A 54 5.43 -0.87 -15.28
N PHE A 55 4.59 -0.07 -14.65
CA PHE A 55 3.19 0.05 -15.03
C PHE A 55 3.12 0.69 -16.41
N ASP A 56 2.75 -0.10 -17.42
CA ASP A 56 2.52 0.37 -18.78
C ASP A 56 1.02 0.69 -18.95
N PRO A 57 0.62 1.98 -18.91
CA PRO A 57 -0.78 2.36 -19.03
C PRO A 57 -1.40 1.92 -20.37
N ALA A 58 -0.59 1.74 -21.42
CA ALA A 58 -1.09 1.28 -22.73
C ALA A 58 -1.45 -0.21 -22.72
N ARG A 59 -0.78 -1.02 -21.90
CA ARG A 59 -1.17 -2.43 -21.68
C ARG A 59 -2.40 -2.54 -20.80
N ALA A 60 -2.54 -1.66 -19.81
CA ALA A 60 -3.72 -1.62 -18.96
C ALA A 60 -4.97 -1.24 -19.78
N SER A 61 -4.88 -0.23 -20.66
CA SER A 61 -5.99 0.14 -21.55
C SER A 61 -6.30 -0.97 -22.57
N ALA A 62 -5.28 -1.58 -23.18
CA ALA A 62 -5.49 -2.67 -24.14
C ALA A 62 -6.15 -3.92 -23.51
N ALA A 63 -5.90 -4.20 -22.23
CA ALA A 63 -6.57 -5.28 -21.51
C ALA A 63 -8.04 -4.96 -21.21
N ILE A 64 -8.37 -3.70 -20.93
CA ILE A 64 -9.75 -3.24 -20.71
C ILE A 64 -10.54 -3.32 -22.01
N ASP A 65 -9.98 -2.81 -23.12
CA ASP A 65 -10.63 -2.86 -24.44
C ASP A 65 -10.85 -4.31 -24.91
N ALA A 66 -9.91 -5.23 -24.59
CA ALA A 66 -10.05 -6.65 -24.90
C ALA A 66 -11.12 -7.36 -24.05
N ALA A 67 -11.33 -6.92 -22.81
CA ALA A 67 -12.40 -7.44 -21.94
C ALA A 67 -13.79 -6.94 -22.36
N GLU A 68 -13.87 -5.72 -22.91
CA GLU A 68 -15.12 -5.14 -23.42
C GLU A 68 -15.48 -5.65 -24.83
N GLY A 69 -14.50 -6.08 -25.63
CA GLY A 69 -14.70 -6.53 -27.02
C GLY A 69 -15.06 -8.01 -27.23
N GLY A 70 -15.07 -8.86 -26.19
CA GLY A 70 -15.56 -10.24 -26.28
C GLY A 70 -14.77 -11.18 -27.22
N VAL A 71 -13.55 -10.83 -27.62
CA VAL A 71 -12.67 -11.71 -28.40
C VAL A 71 -11.45 -12.04 -27.54
N THR A 72 -11.35 -13.29 -27.08
CA THR A 72 -10.15 -13.80 -26.41
C THR A 72 -9.13 -14.27 -27.44
N PRO A 73 -8.02 -13.56 -27.71
CA PRO A 73 -6.84 -14.21 -28.27
C PRO A 73 -6.12 -14.97 -27.15
N PRO A 74 -5.47 -16.12 -27.44
CA PRO A 74 -4.73 -16.86 -26.43
C PRO A 74 -3.51 -16.04 -25.99
N LEU A 75 -3.41 -15.74 -24.69
CA LEU A 75 -2.19 -15.23 -24.10
C LEU A 75 -1.17 -16.38 -24.08
N ASN A 76 -0.31 -16.43 -25.09
CA ASN A 76 0.87 -17.30 -25.08
C ASN A 76 2.08 -16.47 -24.60
N ALA A 77 2.50 -16.70 -23.36
CA ALA A 77 3.58 -15.96 -22.70
C ALA A 77 4.98 -16.52 -23.01
N THR A 78 5.31 -16.67 -24.29
CA THR A 78 6.67 -17.08 -24.69
C THR A 78 7.21 -16.21 -25.83
N ASN A 79 7.98 -15.20 -25.41
CA ASN A 79 9.24 -14.75 -26.02
C ASN A 79 9.21 -14.11 -27.43
N LEU A 80 9.91 -12.96 -27.54
CA LEU A 80 10.84 -12.55 -28.62
C LEU A 80 10.67 -11.10 -29.12
N SER A 81 11.63 -10.29 -28.71
CA SER A 81 12.40 -9.31 -29.49
C SER A 81 12.05 -9.05 -30.97
N ALA A 82 12.04 -7.74 -31.28
CA ALA A 82 12.40 -7.05 -32.55
C ALA A 82 11.24 -6.55 -33.47
N PRO A 83 11.50 -5.62 -34.42
CA PRO A 83 11.09 -4.21 -34.43
C PRO A 83 9.99 -3.88 -35.50
N PRO A 84 9.44 -2.64 -35.58
CA PRO A 84 8.37 -2.30 -36.54
C PRO A 84 8.97 -1.89 -37.91
N PRO A 85 8.24 -1.96 -39.05
CA PRO A 85 7.27 -0.90 -39.38
C PRO A 85 6.11 -1.23 -40.37
N ALA A 86 5.21 -0.24 -40.49
CA ALA A 86 4.53 0.25 -41.69
C ALA A 86 3.23 -0.43 -42.23
N THR A 87 2.14 0.32 -42.06
CA THR A 87 1.11 0.72 -43.06
C THR A 87 0.80 -0.19 -44.26
N GLY A 88 -0.49 -0.52 -44.45
CA GLY A 88 -1.05 -0.65 -45.81
C GLY A 88 -2.33 -1.47 -46.00
N VAL A 89 -3.41 -0.75 -46.29
CA VAL A 89 -4.42 -0.99 -47.35
C VAL A 89 -5.42 -2.17 -47.24
N VAL A 90 -6.70 -1.78 -47.41
CA VAL A 90 -7.93 -2.57 -47.60
C VAL A 90 -7.94 -3.33 -48.93
N GLN A 91 -8.52 -4.54 -49.05
CA GLN A 91 -9.42 -4.93 -50.16
C GLN A 91 -10.00 -6.37 -49.94
N PRO A 92 -11.20 -6.69 -50.49
CA PRO A 92 -11.99 -7.88 -50.20
C PRO A 92 -11.83 -8.99 -51.26
N TYR A 93 -12.24 -10.22 -50.95
CA TYR A 93 -12.53 -11.23 -51.96
C TYR A 93 -13.63 -12.21 -51.54
N SER A 94 -14.49 -12.50 -52.51
CA SER A 94 -15.65 -13.39 -52.49
C SER A 94 -15.28 -14.87 -52.70
N ALA A 95 -16.18 -15.75 -52.24
CA ALA A 95 -16.07 -17.21 -52.09
C ALA A 95 -15.96 -18.05 -53.39
N PRO A 96 -15.71 -19.37 -53.26
CA PRO A 96 -16.78 -20.33 -53.53
C PRO A 96 -16.88 -21.51 -52.53
N VAL A 97 -18.11 -22.02 -52.41
CA VAL A 97 -18.55 -23.19 -51.62
C VAL A 97 -18.42 -24.48 -52.46
N PRO A 98 -18.21 -25.65 -51.84
CA PRO A 98 -18.97 -26.83 -52.25
C PRO A 98 -19.73 -27.50 -51.10
N GLN A 99 -20.95 -27.89 -51.44
CA GLN A 99 -22.04 -28.35 -50.60
C GLN A 99 -21.93 -29.85 -50.26
N GLY A 100 -22.37 -30.20 -49.04
CA GLY A 100 -22.72 -31.55 -48.60
C GLY A 100 -23.68 -31.48 -47.41
N SER A 101 -24.98 -31.41 -47.70
CA SER A 101 -26.14 -31.36 -46.77
C SER A 101 -26.43 -32.72 -46.08
N PRO A 102 -27.39 -32.86 -45.11
CA PRO A 102 -28.44 -31.89 -44.69
C PRO A 102 -28.68 -31.75 -43.17
N TYR A 103 -29.55 -30.77 -42.85
CA TYR A 103 -30.23 -30.47 -41.57
C TYR A 103 -29.36 -29.74 -40.54
N GLY A 104 -29.66 -28.52 -40.07
CA GLY A 104 -30.83 -27.65 -40.22
C GLY A 104 -30.80 -26.72 -39.00
N ALA A 105 -30.61 -25.42 -39.23
CA ALA A 105 -30.62 -24.41 -38.18
C ALA A 105 -32.01 -24.24 -37.55
N VAL A 106 -32.08 -23.99 -36.25
CA VAL A 106 -33.18 -23.19 -35.66
C VAL A 106 -32.61 -22.25 -34.59
N ILE A 107 -32.65 -20.97 -34.93
CA ILE A 107 -32.77 -19.83 -34.02
C ILE A 107 -34.18 -19.85 -33.44
N GLY A 108 -34.32 -19.62 -32.13
CA GLY A 108 -35.53 -19.06 -31.52
C GLY A 108 -36.82 -19.86 -31.69
N GLY A 109 -37.17 -20.64 -30.67
CA GLY A 109 -38.48 -21.28 -30.54
C GLY A 109 -38.45 -22.23 -29.36
N GLY A 110 -39.44 -22.16 -28.46
CA GLY A 110 -39.46 -22.90 -27.21
C GLY A 110 -39.21 -24.40 -27.40
N GLU A 111 -38.08 -24.89 -26.89
CA GLU A 111 -37.87 -26.30 -26.61
C GLU A 111 -38.11 -26.52 -25.13
N THR A 112 -39.22 -27.19 -24.83
CA THR A 112 -39.40 -27.88 -23.56
C THR A 112 -38.20 -28.81 -23.38
N LEU A 113 -37.36 -28.56 -22.38
CA LEU A 113 -36.33 -29.50 -21.96
C LEU A 113 -37.02 -30.85 -21.69
N GLN A 114 -36.82 -31.84 -22.54
CA GLN A 114 -37.31 -33.20 -22.32
C GLN A 114 -36.76 -33.67 -20.95
N ALA A 115 -37.65 -34.00 -20.02
CA ALA A 115 -37.31 -34.33 -18.63
C ALA A 115 -36.48 -35.62 -18.46
N ASP A 116 -36.29 -36.40 -19.54
CA ASP A 116 -35.68 -37.73 -19.50
C ASP A 116 -34.32 -37.82 -20.21
N ARG A 117 -33.40 -36.87 -19.97
CA ARG A 117 -31.97 -37.16 -20.16
C ARG A 117 -31.45 -37.80 -18.86
N PRO A 118 -30.98 -39.06 -18.88
CA PRO A 118 -30.47 -39.69 -17.68
C PRO A 118 -29.20 -38.96 -17.22
N ARG A 119 -29.32 -38.13 -16.18
CA ARG A 119 -28.17 -37.82 -15.32
C ARG A 119 -28.00 -39.05 -14.44
N GLY A 120 -26.86 -39.73 -14.56
CA GLY A 120 -26.61 -41.01 -13.91
C GLY A 120 -27.09 -41.01 -12.45
N ASP A 121 -27.97 -41.95 -12.12
CA ASP A 121 -28.45 -42.14 -10.77
C ASP A 121 -27.28 -42.47 -9.84
N ALA A 122 -27.27 -41.86 -8.65
CA ALA A 122 -26.32 -42.21 -7.60
C ALA A 122 -26.49 -43.70 -7.20
N PRO A 123 -25.41 -44.45 -6.94
CA PRO A 123 -25.48 -45.86 -6.59
C PRO A 123 -26.32 -46.11 -5.32
N ALA A 124 -27.01 -47.26 -5.28
CA ALA A 124 -28.19 -47.60 -4.48
C ALA A 124 -28.03 -47.62 -2.93
N ASN A 125 -26.96 -47.06 -2.38
CA ASN A 125 -26.60 -47.14 -0.97
C ASN A 125 -26.07 -45.82 -0.40
N ILE A 126 -26.18 -44.71 -1.15
CA ILE A 126 -25.95 -43.36 -0.65
C ILE A 126 -27.30 -42.66 -0.55
N GLN A 127 -27.70 -42.29 0.68
CA GLN A 127 -28.82 -41.38 0.87
C GLN A 127 -28.45 -40.05 0.21
N VAL A 128 -29.23 -39.60 -0.77
CA VAL A 128 -29.11 -38.26 -1.33
C VAL A 128 -29.53 -37.29 -0.21
N GLN A 129 -28.57 -36.89 0.61
CA GLN A 129 -28.77 -35.75 1.49
C GLN A 129 -28.81 -34.54 0.58
N THR A 130 -29.96 -33.86 0.57
CA THR A 130 -30.14 -32.59 -0.11
C THR A 130 -29.07 -31.64 0.39
N GLY A 131 -27.99 -31.49 -0.39
CA GLY A 131 -27.02 -30.44 -0.17
C GLY A 131 -27.76 -29.11 -0.13
N GLU A 132 -27.22 -28.15 0.62
CA GLU A 132 -27.79 -26.84 0.97
C GLU A 132 -28.21 -25.94 -0.21
N LEU A 133 -28.21 -26.46 -1.43
CA LEU A 133 -28.72 -25.83 -2.65
C LEU A 133 -30.24 -26.00 -2.83
N VAL A 134 -30.93 -26.83 -2.03
CA VAL A 134 -32.40 -26.96 -2.12
C VAL A 134 -33.13 -25.66 -1.73
N HIS A 135 -32.51 -24.82 -0.90
CA HIS A 135 -33.06 -23.49 -0.59
C HIS A 135 -32.78 -22.43 -1.68
N MET A 136 -32.05 -22.77 -2.74
CA MET A 136 -31.77 -21.86 -3.87
C MET A 136 -32.66 -22.13 -5.10
N ASN A 137 -33.29 -23.31 -5.23
CA ASN A 137 -34.02 -23.71 -6.44
C ASN A 137 -35.55 -23.70 -6.31
N GLY A 138 -36.08 -22.99 -5.31
CA GLY A 138 -37.51 -22.96 -4.98
C GLY A 138 -38.05 -21.56 -4.78
N GLY A 139 -37.81 -20.64 -5.72
CA GLY A 139 -38.53 -19.37 -5.88
C GLY A 139 -38.48 -18.37 -4.73
N ASN A 140 -37.80 -18.66 -3.62
CA ASN A 140 -37.65 -17.77 -2.49
C ASN A 140 -36.20 -17.77 -2.04
N SER A 141 -35.46 -16.79 -2.55
CA SER A 141 -34.09 -16.44 -2.19
C SER A 141 -34.04 -16.03 -0.71
N GLY A 142 -34.01 -16.99 0.20
CA GLY A 142 -33.91 -16.74 1.65
C GLY A 142 -32.58 -16.14 2.13
N GLY A 143 -31.76 -15.58 1.24
CA GLY A 143 -30.43 -15.08 1.59
C GLY A 143 -29.82 -14.04 0.64
N ILE A 144 -30.54 -13.60 -0.40
CA ILE A 144 -30.09 -12.47 -1.25
C ILE A 144 -31.19 -11.44 -1.22
N SER A 145 -30.86 -10.30 -0.65
CA SER A 145 -31.72 -9.14 -0.58
C SER A 145 -32.04 -8.62 -1.99
N ASP A 146 -33.25 -8.11 -2.23
CA ASP A 146 -33.80 -7.80 -3.55
C ASP A 146 -33.43 -6.40 -4.08
N GLU A 147 -32.44 -5.73 -3.47
CA GLU A 147 -32.00 -4.37 -3.80
C GLU A 147 -31.22 -4.31 -5.11
N GLN A 148 -30.86 -5.46 -5.69
CA GLN A 148 -30.29 -5.58 -7.04
C GLN A 148 -31.34 -5.97 -8.10
N ASP A 149 -32.61 -6.26 -7.72
CA ASP A 149 -33.70 -6.51 -8.66
C ASP A 149 -34.44 -5.19 -8.98
N PHE A 150 -34.25 -4.70 -10.21
CA PHE A 150 -34.86 -3.45 -10.67
C PHE A 150 -36.39 -3.46 -10.63
N ASN A 151 -37.05 -4.61 -10.79
CA ASN A 151 -38.51 -4.70 -10.69
C ASN A 151 -38.98 -4.61 -9.23
N ALA A 152 -38.26 -5.27 -8.31
CA ALA A 152 -38.55 -5.21 -6.89
C ALA A 152 -38.33 -3.79 -6.33
N VAL A 153 -37.21 -3.16 -6.68
CA VAL A 153 -36.87 -1.80 -6.25
C VAL A 153 -37.82 -0.77 -6.84
N SER A 154 -38.13 -0.82 -8.15
CA SER A 154 -39.05 0.16 -8.77
C SER A 154 -40.49 0.06 -8.25
N SER A 155 -40.90 -1.11 -7.73
CA SER A 155 -42.21 -1.26 -7.09
C SER A 155 -42.29 -0.65 -5.69
N ARG A 156 -41.15 -0.48 -5.00
CA ARG A 156 -41.06 -0.04 -3.60
C ARG A 156 -40.57 1.41 -3.47
N GLU A 157 -39.62 1.78 -4.31
CA GLU A 157 -39.01 3.10 -4.34
C GLU A 157 -39.65 3.94 -5.44
N THR A 158 -40.34 4.99 -5.03
CA THR A 158 -40.90 5.98 -5.96
C THR A 158 -39.96 7.17 -6.12
N ILE A 159 -40.16 7.96 -7.17
CA ILE A 159 -39.41 9.20 -7.42
C ILE A 159 -39.57 10.16 -6.25
N GLU A 160 -40.76 10.21 -5.64
CA GLU A 160 -41.05 11.05 -4.48
C GLU A 160 -40.30 10.58 -3.22
N SER A 161 -40.23 9.27 -2.98
CA SER A 161 -39.45 8.69 -1.87
C SER A 161 -37.97 9.06 -1.99
N ASP A 162 -37.40 8.89 -3.19
CA ASP A 162 -35.99 9.19 -3.44
C ASP A 162 -35.71 10.69 -3.33
N ALA A 163 -36.59 11.54 -3.86
CA ALA A 163 -36.48 12.99 -3.72
C ALA A 163 -36.48 13.43 -2.24
N GLN A 164 -37.32 12.83 -1.40
CA GLN A 164 -37.32 13.12 0.04
C GLN A 164 -36.03 12.67 0.72
N ARG A 165 -35.48 11.51 0.36
CA ARG A 165 -34.21 11.02 0.90
C ARG A 165 -33.05 11.94 0.50
N ILE A 166 -32.99 12.36 -0.76
CA ILE A 166 -32.02 13.33 -1.25
C ILE A 166 -32.19 14.66 -0.52
N ALA A 167 -33.42 15.12 -0.28
CA ALA A 167 -33.67 16.35 0.47
C ALA A 167 -33.19 16.25 1.92
N ARG A 168 -33.40 15.13 2.60
CA ARG A 168 -32.87 14.87 3.95
C ARG A 168 -31.34 14.87 3.95
N ASN A 169 -30.73 14.17 2.99
CA ASN A 169 -29.27 14.11 2.87
C ASN A 169 -28.67 15.50 2.58
N LYS A 170 -29.31 16.28 1.70
CA LYS A 170 -28.91 17.67 1.40
C LYS A 170 -29.08 18.58 2.61
N ALA A 171 -30.13 18.40 3.40
CA ALA A 171 -30.34 19.19 4.62
C ALA A 171 -29.29 18.89 5.71
N GLN A 172 -28.68 17.71 5.68
CA GLN A 172 -27.61 17.33 6.61
C GLN A 172 -26.19 17.61 6.07
N TYR A 173 -26.06 17.86 4.77
CA TYR A 173 -24.78 18.12 4.14
C TYR A 173 -24.27 19.52 4.48
N THR A 174 -23.10 19.58 5.11
CA THR A 174 -22.37 20.84 5.36
C THR A 174 -21.02 20.76 4.68
N VAL A 175 -20.73 21.73 3.82
CA VAL A 175 -19.37 21.92 3.26
C VAL A 175 -18.59 22.78 4.24
N ILE A 176 -17.49 22.25 4.76
CA ILE A 176 -16.53 23.04 5.52
C ILE A 176 -15.55 23.62 4.51
N GLU A 177 -15.62 24.92 4.30
CA GLU A 177 -14.67 25.62 3.44
C GLU A 177 -13.26 25.53 4.03
N PRO A 178 -12.23 25.23 3.22
CA PRO A 178 -10.84 25.25 3.68
C PRO A 178 -10.51 26.62 4.27
N THR A 179 -10.25 26.66 5.57
CA THR A 179 -9.74 27.86 6.22
C THR A 179 -8.21 27.87 6.10
N ALA A 180 -7.62 29.04 5.84
CA ALA A 180 -6.17 29.17 5.80
C ALA A 180 -5.56 28.69 7.12
N VAL A 181 -4.45 27.94 7.02
CA VAL A 181 -3.68 27.53 8.19
C VAL A 181 -3.27 28.80 8.95
N PRO A 182 -3.57 28.93 10.25
CA PRO A 182 -3.23 30.12 11.01
C PRO A 182 -1.72 30.36 10.98
N GLU A 183 -1.31 31.61 10.78
CA GLU A 183 0.08 32.00 10.87
C GLU A 183 0.56 31.82 12.32
N ARG A 184 1.80 31.34 12.48
CA ARG A 184 2.40 31.16 13.80
C ARG A 184 2.50 32.54 14.49
N PRO A 185 2.02 32.68 15.74
CA PRO A 185 2.19 33.93 16.48
C PRO A 185 3.68 34.23 16.67
N GLY A 186 4.10 35.45 16.33
CA GLY A 186 5.50 35.87 16.14
C GLY A 186 6.44 35.77 17.35
N ASP A 187 5.94 35.39 18.53
CA ASP A 187 6.70 35.36 19.79
C ASP A 187 7.16 33.95 20.23
N THR A 188 7.06 32.93 19.38
CA THR A 188 7.46 31.54 19.75
C THR A 188 8.96 31.24 19.63
N GLY A 189 9.80 32.27 19.51
CA GLY A 189 11.26 32.10 19.42
C GLY A 189 11.75 31.56 18.07
N PRO A 190 13.06 31.31 17.95
CA PRO A 190 13.67 30.83 16.71
C PRO A 190 13.13 29.47 16.28
N ASN A 191 12.85 29.31 14.98
CA ASN A 191 12.41 28.03 14.43
C ASN A 191 13.60 27.15 14.04
N ILE A 192 13.89 26.14 14.86
CA ILE A 192 15.01 25.21 14.62
C ILE A 192 14.82 24.35 13.36
N ALA A 193 13.58 24.04 12.97
CA ALA A 193 13.29 23.29 11.73
C ALA A 193 13.57 24.15 10.50
N GLN A 194 13.15 25.42 10.53
CA GLN A 194 13.48 26.36 9.46
C GLN A 194 14.99 26.58 9.37
N TYR A 195 15.68 26.67 10.51
CA TYR A 195 17.13 26.75 10.54
C TYR A 195 17.79 25.51 9.92
N ALA A 196 17.31 24.31 10.25
CA ALA A 196 17.80 23.04 9.67
C ALA A 196 17.71 23.03 8.14
N ILE A 197 16.57 23.49 7.61
CA ILE A 197 16.26 23.50 6.17
C ILE A 197 17.09 24.56 5.43
N ASN A 198 17.27 25.74 6.02
CA ASN A 198 18.02 26.82 5.39
C ASN A 198 19.53 26.58 5.40
N THR A 199 20.01 25.82 6.37
CA THR A 199 21.42 25.54 6.57
C THR A 199 21.86 24.36 5.70
N ARG A 200 23.04 24.41 5.10
CA ARG A 200 23.54 23.35 4.17
C ARG A 200 24.74 22.56 4.67
N ASN A 201 25.43 23.03 5.69
CA ASN A 201 26.61 22.33 6.21
C ASN A 201 26.23 21.03 6.92
N ALA A 202 27.19 20.12 6.96
CA ALA A 202 27.12 18.87 7.69
C ALA A 202 27.43 19.07 9.18
N VAL A 203 27.04 18.10 10.01
CA VAL A 203 27.42 18.06 11.43
C VAL A 203 28.94 17.89 11.53
N GLY A 204 29.58 18.69 12.38
CA GLY A 204 31.03 18.80 12.53
C GLY A 204 31.75 19.62 11.45
N GLU A 205 31.03 20.11 10.43
CA GLU A 205 31.61 20.97 9.41
C GLU A 205 31.76 22.40 9.94
N ARG A 206 32.97 22.75 10.35
CA ARG A 206 33.27 24.08 10.89
C ARG A 206 33.16 25.17 9.82
N ILE A 207 32.05 25.90 9.86
CA ILE A 207 31.78 27.08 9.01
C ILE A 207 31.91 28.40 9.78
N TYR A 208 31.84 28.36 11.11
CA TYR A 208 32.04 29.51 11.99
C TYR A 208 33.37 29.42 12.74
N SER A 209 34.09 30.54 12.81
CA SER A 209 35.32 30.61 13.58
C SER A 209 35.02 30.62 15.08
N ARG A 210 35.71 29.77 15.83
CA ARG A 210 35.64 29.69 17.30
C ARG A 210 37.05 29.85 17.87
N SER A 211 37.17 30.66 18.91
CA SER A 211 38.44 30.80 19.63
C SER A 211 38.81 29.47 20.27
N SER A 212 40.08 29.06 20.14
CA SER A 212 40.61 27.86 20.79
C SER A 212 40.72 28.00 22.32
N ILE A 213 40.68 29.24 22.82
CA ILE A 213 40.67 29.55 24.26
C ILE A 213 39.22 29.49 24.74
N ARG A 214 38.87 28.42 25.46
CA ARG A 214 37.57 28.27 26.10
C ARG A 214 37.66 28.52 27.60
N LEU A 215 36.80 29.39 28.11
CA LEU A 215 36.67 29.67 29.55
C LEU A 215 35.60 28.80 30.22
N ASN A 216 34.78 28.10 29.43
CA ASN A 216 33.68 27.25 29.88
C ASN A 216 33.77 25.86 29.21
N SER A 217 33.31 24.82 29.91
CA SER A 217 33.15 23.48 29.33
C SER A 217 31.86 23.45 28.49
N PRO A 218 31.92 23.09 27.20
CA PRO A 218 30.74 22.96 26.35
C PRO A 218 29.81 21.85 26.88
N GLU A 219 30.36 20.76 27.42
CA GLU A 219 29.58 19.67 28.00
C GLU A 219 28.75 20.16 29.20
N ALA A 220 29.33 21.00 30.05
CA ALA A 220 28.63 21.58 31.19
C ALA A 220 27.55 22.59 30.75
N ALA A 221 27.78 23.34 29.67
CA ALA A 221 26.81 24.25 29.10
C ALA A 221 25.62 23.48 28.48
N CYS A 222 25.89 22.40 27.75
CA CYS A 222 24.88 21.56 27.12
C CYS A 222 24.00 20.80 28.12
N LYS A 223 24.58 20.33 29.23
CA LYS A 223 23.82 19.67 30.32
C LYS A 223 22.75 20.54 30.99
N ARG A 224 22.72 21.85 30.72
CA ARG A 224 21.68 22.76 31.23
C ARG A 224 20.34 22.60 30.51
N TYR A 225 20.35 22.03 29.30
CA TYR A 225 19.16 21.83 28.49
C TYR A 225 18.70 20.38 28.57
N ARG A 226 17.38 20.18 28.52
CA ARG A 226 16.77 18.83 28.61
C ARG A 226 16.86 18.03 27.32
N SER A 227 17.10 18.70 26.19
CA SER A 227 17.26 18.08 24.88
C SER A 227 18.19 18.92 23.98
N PRO A 228 18.79 18.32 22.94
CA PRO A 228 19.55 19.06 21.93
C PRO A 228 18.72 20.13 21.22
N ASP A 229 17.43 19.86 20.94
CA ASP A 229 16.52 20.84 20.32
C ASP A 229 16.37 22.13 21.14
N LEU A 230 16.20 21.99 22.47
CA LEU A 230 16.13 23.14 23.38
C LEU A 230 17.45 23.90 23.46
N ALA A 231 18.57 23.19 23.37
CA ALA A 231 19.89 23.81 23.32
C ALA A 231 20.06 24.62 22.02
N GLN A 232 19.64 24.06 20.88
CA GLN A 232 19.68 24.73 19.58
C GLN A 232 18.79 25.97 19.55
N GLU A 233 17.56 25.87 20.08
CA GLU A 233 16.67 27.02 20.18
C GLU A 233 17.30 28.14 21.03
N ALA A 234 17.84 27.78 22.21
CA ALA A 234 18.48 28.73 23.10
C ALA A 234 19.79 29.32 22.52
N PHE A 235 20.50 28.55 21.71
CA PHE A 235 21.67 28.98 20.95
C PHE A 235 21.28 30.05 19.95
N LEU A 236 20.32 29.76 19.06
CA LEU A 236 19.79 30.71 18.07
C LEU A 236 19.24 31.98 18.74
N ASN A 237 18.53 31.83 19.86
CA ASN A 237 17.96 32.97 20.58
C ASN A 237 19.04 33.86 21.23
N SER A 238 20.19 33.29 21.59
CA SER A 238 21.30 34.02 22.19
C SER A 238 22.27 34.68 21.18
N GLY A 239 21.96 34.63 19.89
CA GLY A 239 22.80 35.16 18.81
C GLY A 239 23.35 34.10 17.88
N GLY A 240 22.98 32.83 18.09
CA GLY A 240 23.26 31.72 17.19
C GLY A 240 24.73 31.56 16.86
N PRO A 241 25.04 31.08 15.64
CA PRO A 241 26.40 30.72 15.29
C PRO A 241 27.36 31.89 15.09
N ASP A 242 26.87 33.12 14.94
CA ASP A 242 27.74 34.29 14.77
C ASP A 242 28.42 34.69 16.08
N ARG A 243 27.73 34.50 17.22
CA ARG A 243 28.20 34.98 18.53
C ARG A 243 28.49 33.89 19.54
N ASP A 244 27.71 32.82 19.54
CA ASP A 244 27.75 31.74 20.53
C ASP A 244 28.22 32.16 21.95
N PRO A 245 27.53 33.11 22.62
CA PRO A 245 28.00 33.66 23.89
C PRO A 245 28.00 32.63 25.02
N LYS A 246 27.26 31.52 24.84
CA LYS A 246 27.13 30.44 25.82
C LYS A 246 28.09 29.27 25.53
N GLY A 247 28.82 29.29 24.42
CA GLY A 247 29.76 28.24 24.03
C GLY A 247 29.10 26.89 23.78
N LEU A 248 27.91 26.89 23.16
CA LEU A 248 27.10 25.69 22.91
C LEU A 248 27.51 24.94 21.63
N ASP A 249 28.18 25.63 20.70
CA ASP A 249 28.66 25.10 19.42
C ASP A 249 30.20 25.25 19.39
N PRO A 250 30.92 24.32 20.04
CA PRO A 250 32.36 24.42 20.17
C PRO A 250 33.09 24.22 18.85
N ASP A 251 32.63 23.30 18.03
CA ASP A 251 33.17 22.94 16.72
C ASP A 251 32.87 23.98 15.63
N GLY A 252 31.91 24.88 15.85
CA GLY A 252 31.61 25.98 14.94
C GLY A 252 30.85 25.52 13.71
N ASP A 253 30.11 24.42 13.79
CA ASP A 253 29.26 23.92 12.70
C ASP A 253 27.86 24.57 12.71
N GLY A 254 27.57 25.39 13.71
CA GLY A 254 26.27 26.04 13.88
C GLY A 254 25.18 25.13 14.44
N PHE A 255 25.54 23.97 14.97
CA PHE A 255 24.65 23.00 15.60
C PHE A 255 25.08 22.79 17.07
N ALA A 256 24.29 23.33 17.98
CA ALA A 256 24.57 23.30 19.41
C ALA A 256 24.38 21.91 20.00
N CYS A 257 25.26 21.52 20.92
CA CYS A 257 25.04 20.41 21.86
C CYS A 257 24.62 19.07 21.21
N ALA A 258 25.28 18.70 20.11
CA ALA A 258 25.01 17.49 19.32
C ALA A 258 23.62 17.45 18.67
N TRP A 259 23.02 18.62 18.43
CA TRP A 259 21.80 18.73 17.65
C TRP A 259 22.06 18.32 16.19
N ASP A 260 21.14 17.54 15.62
CA ASP A 260 21.25 17.01 14.26
C ASP A 260 20.13 17.58 13.36
N PRO A 261 20.45 18.30 12.27
CA PRO A 261 19.45 18.82 11.34
C PRO A 261 18.86 17.75 10.40
N ALA A 262 19.45 16.54 10.30
CA ALA A 262 19.07 15.54 9.31
C ALA A 262 17.58 15.15 9.33
N PRO A 263 16.93 14.92 10.49
CA PRO A 263 15.50 14.56 10.53
C PRO A 263 14.58 15.64 9.95
N PHE A 264 14.97 16.92 10.07
CA PHE A 264 14.20 18.04 9.52
C PHE A 264 14.43 18.20 8.02
N ARG A 265 15.64 17.88 7.53
CA ARG A 265 15.99 17.94 6.11
C ARG A 265 15.38 16.79 5.32
N SER A 266 15.25 15.60 5.91
CA SER A 266 14.63 14.44 5.25
C SER A 266 13.14 14.61 4.99
N ALA A 267 12.45 15.47 5.76
CA ALA A 267 11.02 15.72 5.58
C ALA A 267 10.65 16.50 4.30
N LEU A 268 11.65 16.95 3.53
CA LEU A 268 11.47 17.65 2.26
C LEU A 268 11.66 16.76 1.02
N GLN A 269 12.07 15.50 1.21
CA GLN A 269 12.31 14.51 0.15
C GLN A 269 11.11 13.58 0.02
#